data_AF-A0A845L0L3-F1
#
_entry.id   AF-A0A845L0L3-F1
#
_cell.length_a   1.000
_cell.length_b   1.000
_cell.length_c   1.000
_cell.angle_alpha   90.00
_cell.angle_beta   90.00
_cell.angle_gamma   90.00
#
_symmetry.space_group_name_H-M   'P 1'
#
loop_
_entity.id
_entity.type
_entity.pdbx_description
1 polymer ?
#
loop_
_entity_poly.entity_id
_entity_poly.type
_entity_poly.pdbx_seq_one_letter_code
_entity_poly.pdbx_strand_id
1 'polypeptide(L)'
;MDKIWSVTQLNTYIQGLLEKAPRLADVWVQGEISNYKHHTSGHMYFTLKDRDSVVKAVMFRGKNRYLSFRPENGLNVIVRGQVSVYPRDGIYQIYAEEMEPAGLGGIFLALEQAKRRLEADGLFAAEHKRPLPPLPRKVGIVTAPTGAAIRDLFSVIKRRFPAMNIAFAPAVVQGEEAVPSLIRALQLIVRVPGVDVVIIGRGGGSREDLWAFNDEALCRAIAACPVPVVSAVGHESDVSLTDLVADVRAATPSAAAELVVPLYSALHGRVDDLALQLQRATTVRLARERRALSALAGRPSLNNPMVRLRVPRQRIDQFEERLRRAVSLSRAAQLRGRLKELEVRLLSAASPQRLRQKRDRTEDLKNRLIAAVQKEQQNRRRELVMQAGLLDALSPLAVLDRGFAICLDPTGHVLRDSAGVAEGERVDIVLQRGELTCRVEERRENRRWQMGKQTQI
;
A
#
# COMPACT_ATOMS: atom_id res chain seq x y z
N MET A 1 47.09 -60.83 -99.70
CA MET A 1 47.16 -61.54 -98.40
C MET A 1 46.91 -60.51 -97.32
N ASP A 2 45.75 -60.55 -96.68
CA ASP A 2 45.46 -59.68 -95.55
C ASP A 2 46.43 -60.03 -94.42
N LYS A 3 47.20 -59.04 -93.98
CA LYS A 3 48.16 -59.19 -92.88
C LYS A 3 47.37 -59.60 -91.64
N ILE A 4 47.68 -60.76 -91.05
CA ILE A 4 47.05 -61.23 -89.80
C ILE A 4 47.75 -60.51 -88.63
N TRP A 5 46.97 -59.87 -87.77
CA TRP A 5 47.46 -59.13 -86.60
C TRP A 5 47.31 -59.98 -85.34
N SER A 6 48.32 -59.97 -84.47
CA SER A 6 48.16 -60.45 -83.09
C SER A 6 47.33 -59.47 -82.25
N VAL A 7 46.72 -59.95 -81.16
CA VAL A 7 45.94 -59.12 -80.23
C VAL A 7 46.77 -57.95 -79.69
N THR A 8 48.05 -58.17 -79.38
CA THR A 8 48.98 -57.12 -78.95
C THR A 8 49.20 -56.09 -80.06
N GLN A 9 49.45 -56.53 -81.29
CA GLN A 9 49.63 -55.62 -82.42
C GLN A 9 48.37 -54.79 -82.70
N LEU A 10 47.19 -55.38 -82.55
CA LEU A 10 45.92 -54.67 -82.68
C LEU A 10 45.77 -53.59 -81.60
N ASN A 11 45.95 -53.93 -80.33
CA ASN A 11 45.83 -52.97 -79.22
C ASN A 11 46.86 -51.85 -79.30
N THR A 12 48.12 -52.15 -79.61
CA THR A 12 49.18 -51.15 -79.78
C THR A 12 48.89 -50.22 -80.96
N TYR A 13 48.28 -50.74 -82.03
CA TYR A 13 47.90 -49.91 -83.17
C TYR A 13 46.72 -48.99 -82.87
N ILE A 14 45.68 -49.48 -82.19
CA ILE A 14 44.57 -48.63 -81.74
C ILE A 14 45.07 -47.56 -80.78
N GLN A 15 45.94 -47.93 -79.82
CA GLN A 15 46.59 -46.98 -78.93
C GLN A 15 47.31 -45.88 -79.73
N GLY A 16 48.15 -46.26 -80.70
CA GLY A 16 48.87 -45.31 -81.54
C GLY A 16 47.96 -44.43 -82.42
N LEU A 17 46.78 -44.92 -82.82
CA LEU A 17 45.79 -44.12 -83.54
C LEU A 17 45.13 -43.08 -82.63
N LEU A 18 44.76 -43.45 -81.41
CA LEU A 18 44.16 -42.52 -80.44
C LEU A 18 45.16 -41.46 -79.98
N GLU A 19 46.41 -41.84 -79.73
CA GLU A 19 47.46 -40.91 -79.29
C GLU A 19 47.87 -39.91 -80.38
N LYS A 20 47.79 -40.30 -81.66
CA LYS A 20 48.06 -39.40 -82.80
C LYS A 20 46.90 -38.46 -83.11
N ALA A 21 45.71 -38.69 -82.58
CA ALA A 21 44.55 -37.83 -82.81
C ALA A 21 44.65 -36.58 -81.91
N PRO A 22 44.85 -35.36 -82.45
CA PRO A 22 45.08 -34.17 -81.64
C PRO A 22 43.93 -33.85 -80.67
N ARG A 23 42.69 -34.19 -81.07
CA ARG A 23 41.48 -34.00 -80.26
C ARG A 23 41.35 -34.94 -79.06
N LEU A 24 42.14 -36.01 -79.02
CA LEU A 24 42.12 -37.01 -77.95
C LEU A 24 43.37 -36.92 -77.05
N ALA A 25 44.39 -36.19 -77.49
CA ALA A 25 45.58 -35.88 -76.70
C ALA A 25 45.26 -34.95 -75.52
N ASP A 26 44.33 -34.01 -75.71
CA ASP A 26 43.87 -33.07 -74.68
C ASP A 26 42.36 -32.82 -74.85
N VAL A 27 41.54 -33.58 -74.13
CA VAL A 27 40.08 -33.54 -74.20
C VAL A 27 39.48 -33.14 -72.86
N TRP A 28 38.41 -32.36 -72.91
CA TRP A 28 37.55 -32.06 -71.78
C TRP A 28 36.30 -32.93 -71.83
N VAL A 29 36.04 -33.69 -70.76
CA VAL A 29 34.90 -34.61 -70.66
C VAL A 29 34.12 -34.31 -69.40
N GLN A 30 32.83 -34.04 -69.55
CA GLN A 30 31.90 -33.84 -68.45
C GLN A 30 31.15 -35.15 -68.14
N GLY A 31 31.01 -35.49 -66.86
CA GLY A 31 30.20 -36.63 -66.44
C GLY A 31 30.08 -36.75 -64.93
N GLU A 32 29.17 -37.61 -64.49
CA GLU A 32 29.00 -37.96 -63.07
C GLU A 32 30.01 -39.05 -62.68
N ILE A 33 30.67 -38.89 -61.53
CA ILE A 33 31.58 -39.90 -61.00
C ILE A 33 30.77 -41.08 -60.46
N SER A 34 31.15 -42.29 -60.89
CA SER A 34 30.66 -43.56 -60.37
C SER A 34 31.81 -44.54 -60.15
N ASN A 35 31.59 -45.57 -59.32
CA ASN A 35 32.58 -46.60 -58.99
C ASN A 35 33.94 -46.05 -58.53
N TYR A 36 33.95 -44.91 -57.84
CA TYR A 36 35.16 -44.26 -57.34
C TYR A 36 35.92 -45.14 -56.33
N LYS A 37 37.21 -45.33 -56.58
CA LYS A 37 38.14 -46.07 -55.72
C LYS A 37 39.46 -45.32 -55.61
N HIS A 38 39.87 -45.05 -54.38
CA HIS A 38 41.20 -44.52 -54.07
C HIS A 38 42.11 -45.66 -53.62
N HIS A 39 43.09 -46.03 -54.45
CA HIS A 39 43.97 -47.17 -54.18
C HIS A 39 45.08 -46.79 -53.20
N THR A 40 45.65 -47.78 -52.51
CA THR A 40 46.80 -47.61 -51.59
C THR A 40 48.06 -47.02 -52.25
N SER A 41 48.20 -47.12 -53.58
CA SER A 41 49.26 -46.48 -54.37
C SER A 41 49.08 -44.96 -54.53
N GLY A 42 47.92 -44.43 -54.11
CA GLY A 42 47.54 -43.03 -54.23
C GLY A 42 46.96 -42.66 -55.61
N HIS A 43 46.60 -43.64 -56.44
CA HIS A 43 45.89 -43.44 -57.70
C HIS A 43 44.37 -43.50 -57.49
N MET A 44 43.64 -42.66 -58.22
CA MET A 44 42.18 -42.64 -58.23
C MET A 44 41.68 -43.33 -59.51
N TYR A 45 40.80 -44.30 -59.34
CA TYR A 45 40.12 -44.99 -60.43
C TYR A 45 38.63 -44.72 -60.31
N PHE A 46 37.99 -44.28 -61.39
CA PHE A 46 36.56 -43.97 -61.40
C PHE A 46 36.00 -44.13 -62.81
N THR A 47 34.68 -44.13 -62.92
CA THR A 47 33.96 -44.14 -64.19
C THR A 47 33.20 -42.83 -64.32
N LEU A 48 33.39 -42.13 -65.42
CA LEU A 48 32.55 -41.00 -65.81
C LEU A 48 31.36 -41.55 -66.59
N LYS A 49 30.15 -41.19 -66.16
CA LYS A 49 28.90 -41.55 -66.84
C LYS A 49 28.14 -40.30 -67.24
N ASP A 50 27.46 -40.37 -68.37
CA ASP A 50 26.39 -39.45 -68.76
C ASP A 50 25.06 -40.24 -68.89
N ARG A 51 24.08 -39.71 -69.62
CA ARG A 51 22.77 -40.37 -69.79
C ARG A 51 22.85 -41.65 -70.64
N ASP A 52 23.76 -41.68 -71.61
CA ASP A 52 23.74 -42.66 -72.69
C ASP A 52 25.05 -43.48 -72.77
N SER A 53 26.10 -43.06 -72.05
CA SER A 53 27.46 -43.56 -72.21
C SER A 53 28.27 -43.53 -70.91
N VAL A 54 29.30 -44.38 -70.87
CA VAL A 54 30.25 -44.46 -69.75
C VAL A 54 31.67 -44.62 -70.26
N VAL A 55 32.64 -44.04 -69.55
CA VAL A 55 34.07 -44.16 -69.84
C VAL A 55 34.87 -44.31 -68.55
N LYS A 56 35.87 -45.21 -68.55
CA LYS A 56 36.77 -45.36 -67.41
C LYS A 56 37.76 -44.21 -67.37
N ALA A 57 38.08 -43.75 -66.17
CA ALA A 57 39.04 -42.68 -65.93
C ALA A 57 40.00 -43.05 -64.80
N VAL A 58 41.25 -42.62 -64.97
CA VAL A 58 42.33 -42.84 -64.00
C VAL A 58 43.05 -41.53 -63.77
N MET A 59 43.22 -41.15 -62.51
CA MET A 59 44.03 -39.99 -62.12
C MET A 59 45.22 -40.45 -61.26
N PHE A 60 46.42 -40.19 -61.74
CA PHE A 60 47.64 -40.59 -61.04
C PHE A 60 47.93 -39.69 -59.83
N ARG A 61 48.71 -40.21 -58.87
CA ARG A 61 49.06 -39.55 -57.59
C ARG A 61 49.81 -38.22 -57.80
N GLY A 62 50.55 -38.12 -58.90
CA GLY A 62 51.24 -36.89 -59.29
C GLY A 62 50.28 -35.74 -59.53
N LYS A 63 49.07 -36.03 -60.03
CA LYS A 63 48.09 -35.04 -60.48
C LYS A 63 47.00 -34.78 -59.43
N ASN A 64 46.55 -35.80 -58.71
CA ASN A 64 45.47 -35.62 -57.72
C ASN A 64 45.84 -34.74 -56.50
N ARG A 65 47.13 -34.51 -56.23
CA ARG A 65 47.60 -33.62 -55.14
C ARG A 65 47.21 -32.15 -55.34
N TYR A 66 46.88 -31.76 -56.57
CA TYR A 66 46.51 -30.40 -56.95
C TYR A 66 44.99 -30.16 -56.92
N LEU A 67 44.19 -31.17 -56.57
CA LEU A 67 42.75 -31.02 -56.47
C LEU A 67 42.37 -30.20 -55.22
N SER A 68 41.54 -29.18 -55.44
CA SER A 68 40.97 -28.32 -54.38
C SER A 68 39.77 -28.96 -53.67
N PHE A 69 39.30 -30.11 -54.13
CA PHE A 69 38.16 -30.84 -53.57
C PHE A 69 38.41 -32.36 -53.57
N ARG A 70 37.58 -33.10 -52.84
CA ARG A 70 37.65 -34.55 -52.77
C ARG A 70 36.62 -35.17 -53.71
N PRO A 71 37.02 -35.95 -54.73
CA PRO A 71 36.07 -36.62 -55.61
C PRO A 71 35.29 -37.73 -54.87
N GLU A 72 33.98 -37.78 -55.09
CA GLU A 72 33.06 -38.77 -54.50
C GLU A 72 32.04 -39.24 -55.55
N ASN A 73 31.45 -40.43 -55.35
CA ASN A 73 30.40 -40.93 -56.23
C ASN A 73 29.19 -39.99 -56.23
N GLY A 74 28.59 -39.74 -57.39
CA GLY A 74 27.45 -38.85 -57.57
C GLY A 74 27.84 -37.40 -57.92
N LEU A 75 29.13 -37.05 -57.84
CA LEU A 75 29.59 -35.71 -58.19
C LEU A 75 29.73 -35.55 -59.70
N ASN A 76 29.10 -34.51 -60.26
CA ASN A 76 29.34 -34.09 -61.64
C ASN A 76 30.66 -33.34 -61.73
N VAL A 77 31.52 -33.76 -62.64
CA VAL A 77 32.87 -33.19 -62.85
C VAL A 77 33.16 -32.97 -64.33
N ILE A 78 33.99 -31.99 -64.62
CA ILE A 78 34.67 -31.82 -65.91
C ILE A 78 36.12 -32.28 -65.70
N VAL A 79 36.56 -33.21 -66.52
CA VAL A 79 37.92 -33.77 -66.48
C VAL A 79 38.65 -33.38 -67.75
N ARG A 80 39.85 -32.81 -67.61
CA ARG A 80 40.79 -32.62 -68.72
C ARG A 80 41.82 -33.75 -68.71
N GLY A 81 42.10 -34.32 -69.88
CA GLY A 81 43.17 -35.32 -69.99
C GLY A 81 43.27 -35.98 -71.35
N GLN A 82 44.03 -37.07 -71.40
CA GLN A 82 44.31 -37.81 -72.63
C GLN A 82 43.51 -39.11 -72.70
N VAL A 83 42.91 -39.41 -73.86
CA VAL A 83 42.29 -40.72 -74.12
C VAL A 83 43.34 -41.66 -74.71
N SER A 84 43.56 -42.81 -74.06
CA SER A 84 44.45 -43.85 -74.58
C SER A 84 43.94 -45.24 -74.19
N VAL A 85 44.50 -46.28 -74.80
CA VAL A 85 44.13 -47.68 -74.53
C VAL A 85 45.06 -48.25 -73.48
N TYR A 86 44.50 -48.97 -72.50
CA TYR A 86 45.30 -49.83 -71.62
C TYR A 86 45.63 -51.14 -72.35
N PRO A 87 46.88 -51.35 -72.83
CA PRO A 87 47.14 -52.38 -73.85
C PRO A 87 46.92 -53.81 -73.36
N ARG A 88 47.05 -54.03 -72.05
CA ARG A 88 46.85 -55.34 -71.40
C ARG A 88 45.41 -55.83 -71.52
N ASP A 89 44.44 -54.94 -71.31
CA ASP A 89 43.01 -55.29 -71.28
C ASP A 89 42.26 -54.81 -72.52
N GLY A 90 42.89 -54.01 -73.39
CA GLY A 90 42.27 -53.46 -74.61
C GLY A 90 41.17 -52.43 -74.34
N ILE A 91 41.09 -51.90 -73.11
CA ILE A 91 40.06 -50.93 -72.71
C ILE A 91 40.59 -49.52 -72.95
N TYR A 92 39.84 -48.70 -73.68
CA TYR A 92 40.13 -47.26 -73.78
C TYR A 92 39.65 -46.55 -72.50
N GLN A 93 40.46 -45.62 -72.03
CA GLN A 93 40.22 -44.89 -70.79
C GLN A 93 40.82 -43.48 -70.87
N ILE A 94 40.31 -42.60 -70.02
CA ILE A 94 40.79 -41.23 -69.87
C ILE A 94 41.84 -41.20 -68.77
N TYR A 95 43.04 -40.74 -69.10
CA TYR A 95 44.07 -40.39 -68.13
C TYR A 95 43.85 -38.93 -67.72
N ALA A 96 43.19 -38.75 -66.59
CA ALA A 96 42.82 -37.45 -66.05
C ALA A 96 44.05 -36.70 -65.55
N GLU A 97 44.24 -35.49 -66.07
CA GLU A 97 45.27 -34.56 -65.63
C GLU A 97 44.72 -33.50 -64.67
N GLU A 98 43.56 -32.95 -65.00
CA GLU A 98 42.83 -31.97 -64.20
C GLU A 98 41.38 -32.40 -64.04
N MET A 99 40.79 -32.03 -62.92
CA MET A 99 39.38 -32.30 -62.64
C MET A 99 38.81 -31.13 -61.86
N GLU A 100 37.65 -30.66 -62.30
CA GLU A 100 36.88 -29.59 -61.67
C GLU A 100 35.43 -30.05 -61.53
N PRO A 101 34.69 -29.63 -60.49
CA PRO A 101 33.26 -29.92 -60.40
C PRO A 101 32.50 -29.24 -61.55
N ALA A 102 31.67 -30.00 -62.27
CA ALA A 102 30.86 -29.50 -63.38
C ALA A 102 29.57 -28.85 -62.87
N GLY A 103 29.47 -27.54 -63.03
CA GLY A 103 28.24 -26.76 -62.83
C GLY A 103 27.95 -26.37 -61.38
N LEU A 104 26.80 -25.69 -61.22
CA LEU A 104 26.26 -25.05 -60.00
C LEU A 104 26.31 -25.89 -58.70
N GLY A 105 26.53 -27.21 -58.78
CA GLY A 105 26.56 -28.12 -57.64
C GLY A 105 27.74 -27.91 -56.69
N GLY A 106 28.95 -27.58 -57.18
CA GLY A 106 30.11 -27.34 -56.31
C GLY A 106 29.97 -26.03 -55.51
N ILE A 107 29.51 -24.99 -56.19
CA ILE A 107 29.18 -23.68 -55.62
C ILE A 107 28.05 -23.84 -54.59
N PHE A 108 26.96 -24.53 -54.93
CA PHE A 108 25.85 -24.77 -54.01
C PHE A 108 26.25 -25.62 -52.80
N LEU A 109 27.08 -26.65 -52.99
CA LEU A 109 27.62 -27.46 -51.90
C LEU A 109 28.50 -26.61 -50.96
N ALA A 110 29.36 -25.74 -51.51
CA ALA A 110 30.18 -24.82 -50.72
C ALA A 110 29.30 -23.82 -49.93
N LEU A 111 28.24 -23.29 -50.56
CA LEU A 111 27.25 -22.42 -49.89
C LEU A 111 26.59 -23.15 -48.71
N GLU A 112 26.12 -24.37 -48.93
CA GLU A 112 25.41 -25.14 -47.92
C GLU A 112 26.34 -25.53 -46.77
N GLN A 113 27.59 -25.87 -47.05
CA GLN A 113 28.61 -26.12 -46.04
C GLN A 113 28.92 -24.85 -45.22
N ALA A 114 29.12 -23.71 -45.87
CA ALA A 114 29.37 -22.43 -45.19
C ALA A 114 28.17 -22.03 -44.30
N LYS A 115 26.94 -22.19 -44.82
CA LYS A 115 25.70 -21.96 -44.07
C LYS A 115 25.66 -22.79 -42.79
N ARG A 116 25.91 -24.10 -42.88
CA ARG A 116 25.90 -25.00 -41.71
C ARG A 116 26.94 -24.63 -40.66
N ARG A 117 28.15 -24.19 -41.07
CA ARG A 117 29.20 -23.75 -40.13
C ARG A 117 28.82 -22.46 -39.41
N LEU A 118 28.35 -21.44 -40.14
CA LEU A 118 27.92 -20.17 -39.54
C LEU A 118 26.71 -20.37 -38.62
N GLU A 119 25.80 -21.29 -38.96
CA GLU A 119 24.67 -21.67 -38.11
C GLU A 119 25.13 -22.38 -36.84
N ALA A 120 26.09 -23.32 -36.94
CA ALA A 120 26.67 -24.01 -35.79
C ALA A 120 27.39 -23.05 -34.82
N ASP A 121 27.99 -21.98 -35.35
CA ASP A 121 28.59 -20.90 -34.56
C ASP A 121 27.53 -19.96 -33.94
N GLY A 122 26.24 -20.18 -34.21
CA GLY A 122 25.14 -19.38 -33.68
C GLY A 122 25.02 -17.99 -34.30
N LEU A 123 25.69 -17.71 -35.43
CA LEU A 123 25.71 -16.37 -36.03
C LEU A 123 24.37 -15.94 -36.65
N PHE A 124 23.44 -16.87 -36.84
CA PHE A 124 22.07 -16.57 -37.30
C PHE A 124 21.09 -16.31 -36.16
N ALA A 125 21.47 -16.60 -34.90
CA ALA A 125 20.59 -16.49 -33.75
C ALA A 125 20.17 -15.03 -33.52
N ALA A 126 18.88 -14.80 -33.33
CA ALA A 126 18.34 -13.46 -33.09
C ALA A 126 18.91 -12.80 -31.83
N GLU A 127 19.34 -13.60 -30.84
CA GLU A 127 19.94 -13.14 -29.58
C GLU A 127 21.29 -12.44 -29.78
N HIS A 128 22.02 -12.77 -30.85
CA HIS A 128 23.30 -12.15 -31.18
C HIS A 128 23.15 -10.88 -32.02
N LYS A 129 21.94 -10.60 -32.53
CA LYS A 129 21.66 -9.43 -33.38
C LYS A 129 21.40 -8.20 -32.54
N ARG A 130 22.05 -7.10 -32.91
CA ARG A 130 21.93 -5.80 -32.22
C ARG A 130 20.74 -5.00 -32.76
N PRO A 131 19.96 -4.34 -31.88
CA PRO A 131 18.88 -3.47 -32.32
C PRO A 131 19.42 -2.22 -33.00
N LEU A 132 18.67 -1.70 -33.98
CA LEU A 132 19.01 -0.43 -34.63
C LEU A 132 18.86 0.74 -33.66
N PRO A 133 19.81 1.70 -33.67
CA PRO A 133 19.66 2.93 -32.88
C PRO A 133 18.46 3.72 -33.40
N PRO A 134 17.58 4.24 -32.52
CA PRO A 134 16.38 4.97 -32.94
C PRO A 134 16.70 6.32 -33.61
N LEU A 135 17.87 6.88 -33.32
CA LEU A 135 18.38 8.11 -33.92
C LEU A 135 19.91 8.01 -34.08
N PRO A 136 20.40 7.44 -35.18
CA PRO A 136 21.84 7.43 -35.45
C PRO A 136 22.34 8.86 -35.68
N ARG A 137 23.51 9.19 -35.13
CA ARG A 137 24.21 10.46 -35.38
C ARG A 137 25.00 10.44 -36.68
N LYS A 138 25.50 9.26 -37.05
CA LYS A 138 26.23 9.03 -38.29
C LYS A 138 26.00 7.63 -38.81
N VAL A 139 25.72 7.54 -40.11
CA VAL A 139 25.51 6.27 -40.84
C VAL A 139 26.77 5.96 -41.66
N GLY A 140 27.32 4.77 -41.48
CA GLY A 140 28.38 4.23 -42.31
C GLY A 140 27.79 3.56 -43.55
N ILE A 141 28.35 3.80 -44.73
CA ILE A 141 27.93 3.19 -45.99
C ILE A 141 29.13 2.48 -46.61
N VAL A 142 28.95 1.19 -46.90
CA VAL A 142 29.94 0.34 -47.57
C VAL A 142 29.28 -0.23 -48.82
N THR A 143 29.64 0.33 -49.97
CA THR A 143 29.16 -0.10 -51.30
C THR A 143 30.09 0.42 -52.39
N ALA A 144 29.79 0.10 -53.65
CA ALA A 144 30.55 0.60 -54.80
C ALA A 144 30.51 2.13 -54.89
N PRO A 145 31.65 2.79 -55.22
CA PRO A 145 31.71 4.25 -55.36
C PRO A 145 30.84 4.78 -56.50
N THR A 146 30.56 3.93 -57.48
CA THR A 146 29.71 4.24 -58.64
C THR A 146 28.58 3.22 -58.71
N GLY A 147 27.34 3.68 -58.92
CA GLY A 147 26.20 2.79 -59.13
C GLY A 147 24.86 3.39 -58.73
N ALA A 148 23.79 2.60 -58.88
CA ALA A 148 22.45 2.95 -58.40
C ALA A 148 22.39 2.93 -56.86
N ALA A 149 22.95 1.90 -56.21
CA ALA A 149 22.86 1.73 -54.75
C ALA A 149 23.33 2.93 -53.94
N ILE A 150 24.51 3.48 -54.27
CA ILE A 150 25.02 4.66 -53.57
C ILE A 150 24.12 5.88 -53.81
N ARG A 151 23.66 6.12 -55.05
CA ARG A 151 22.77 7.23 -55.37
C ARG A 151 21.43 7.13 -54.64
N ASP A 152 20.89 5.92 -54.57
CA ASP A 152 19.64 5.62 -53.88
C ASP A 152 19.76 5.85 -52.37
N LEU A 153 20.82 5.31 -51.74
CA LEU A 153 21.11 5.54 -50.32
C LEU A 153 21.24 7.04 -50.01
N PHE A 154 22.08 7.77 -50.74
CA PHE A 154 22.27 9.20 -50.50
C PHE A 154 20.99 10.00 -50.75
N SER A 155 20.22 9.69 -51.78
CA SER A 155 18.95 10.35 -52.10
C SER A 155 17.92 10.17 -50.98
N VAL A 156 17.73 8.94 -50.51
CA VAL A 156 16.78 8.61 -49.43
C VAL A 156 17.21 9.24 -48.11
N ILE A 157 18.48 9.12 -47.73
CA ILE A 157 19.00 9.70 -46.48
C ILE A 157 18.83 11.22 -46.51
N LYS A 158 19.24 11.89 -47.60
CA LYS A 158 19.13 13.36 -47.72
C LYS A 158 17.68 13.83 -47.74
N ARG A 159 16.76 13.08 -48.36
CA ARG A 159 15.32 13.38 -48.36
C ARG A 159 14.69 13.23 -46.97
N ARG A 160 15.04 12.16 -46.23
CA ARG A 160 14.45 11.86 -44.92
C ARG A 160 15.06 12.67 -43.79
N PHE A 161 16.38 12.87 -43.81
CA PHE A 161 17.13 13.59 -42.80
C PHE A 161 18.32 14.34 -43.42
N PRO A 162 18.11 15.58 -43.91
CA PRO A 162 19.13 16.36 -44.60
C PRO A 162 20.42 16.61 -43.80
N ALA A 163 20.32 16.71 -42.47
CA ALA A 163 21.44 16.96 -41.56
C ALA A 163 22.12 15.68 -41.03
N MET A 164 21.82 14.50 -41.60
CA MET A 164 22.43 13.23 -41.19
C MET A 164 23.88 13.16 -41.65
N ASN A 165 24.80 12.82 -40.74
CA ASN A 165 26.20 12.61 -41.12
C ASN A 165 26.36 11.25 -41.80
N ILE A 166 27.07 11.23 -42.92
CA ILE A 166 27.34 10.00 -43.67
C ILE A 166 28.85 9.80 -43.70
N ALA A 167 29.30 8.61 -43.27
CA ALA A 167 30.65 8.13 -43.55
C ALA A 167 30.57 7.14 -44.70
N PHE A 168 31.39 7.30 -45.73
CA PHE A 168 31.39 6.42 -46.89
C PHE A 168 32.75 5.75 -47.04
N ALA A 169 32.76 4.42 -47.09
CA ALA A 169 33.93 3.60 -47.39
C ALA A 169 33.69 2.84 -48.70
N PRO A 170 34.35 3.23 -49.81
CA PRO A 170 34.14 2.59 -51.09
C PRO A 170 34.66 1.16 -51.06
N ALA A 171 33.86 0.23 -51.59
CA ALA A 171 34.23 -1.18 -51.71
C ALA A 171 33.89 -1.72 -53.09
N VAL A 172 34.72 -2.63 -53.60
CA VAL A 172 34.37 -3.45 -54.76
C VAL A 172 33.31 -4.47 -54.31
N VAL A 173 32.20 -4.56 -55.03
CA VAL A 173 31.04 -5.40 -54.65
C VAL A 173 30.82 -6.60 -55.59
N GLN A 174 31.68 -6.77 -56.59
CA GLN A 174 31.61 -7.83 -57.60
C GLN A 174 33.02 -8.27 -58.03
N GLY A 175 33.15 -9.52 -58.49
CA GLY A 175 34.44 -10.12 -58.85
C GLY A 175 35.25 -10.64 -57.66
N GLU A 176 36.44 -11.17 -57.94
CA GLU A 176 37.29 -11.88 -56.96
C GLU A 176 37.79 -10.98 -55.81
N GLU A 177 38.02 -9.69 -56.08
CA GLU A 177 38.46 -8.70 -55.07
C GLU A 177 37.32 -8.18 -54.16
N ALA A 178 36.07 -8.62 -54.37
CA ALA A 178 34.93 -8.09 -53.64
C ALA A 178 35.00 -8.39 -52.13
N VAL A 179 35.29 -9.65 -51.76
CA VAL A 179 35.33 -10.08 -50.34
C VAL A 179 36.43 -9.34 -49.56
N PRO A 180 37.70 -9.33 -50.01
CA PRO A 180 38.74 -8.57 -49.30
C PRO A 180 38.45 -7.07 -49.25
N SER A 181 37.89 -6.49 -50.33
CA SER A 181 37.55 -5.07 -50.37
C SER A 181 36.44 -4.70 -49.39
N LEU A 182 35.38 -5.51 -49.28
CA LEU A 182 34.27 -5.30 -48.36
C LEU A 182 34.73 -5.39 -46.91
N ILE A 183 35.55 -6.39 -46.57
CA ILE A 183 36.10 -6.55 -45.22
C ILE A 183 36.98 -5.35 -44.86
N ARG A 184 37.87 -4.91 -45.76
CA ARG A 184 38.70 -3.71 -45.54
C ARG A 184 37.85 -2.46 -45.32
N ALA A 185 36.84 -2.24 -46.16
CA ALA A 185 35.95 -1.09 -46.04
C ALA A 185 35.15 -1.10 -44.72
N LEU A 186 34.65 -2.27 -44.30
CA LEU A 186 33.97 -2.45 -43.01
C LEU A 186 34.92 -2.16 -41.83
N GLN A 187 36.16 -2.63 -41.89
CA GLN A 187 37.14 -2.35 -40.83
C GLN A 187 37.52 -0.85 -40.77
N LEU A 188 37.59 -0.18 -41.93
CA LEU A 188 37.86 1.26 -42.00
C LEU A 188 36.69 2.10 -41.48
N ILE A 189 35.45 1.77 -41.86
CA ILE A 189 34.27 2.55 -41.46
C ILE A 189 34.06 2.51 -39.94
N VAL A 190 34.32 1.36 -39.31
CA VAL A 190 34.20 1.15 -37.87
C VAL A 190 35.21 1.99 -37.07
N ARG A 191 36.37 2.32 -37.65
CA ARG A 191 37.37 3.19 -37.00
C ARG A 191 36.97 4.66 -37.00
N VAL A 192 35.97 5.05 -37.81
CA VAL A 192 35.49 6.43 -37.87
C VAL A 192 34.69 6.74 -36.59
N PRO A 193 35.09 7.75 -35.79
CA PRO A 193 34.39 8.06 -34.55
C PRO A 193 32.92 8.44 -34.79
N GLY A 194 32.05 7.87 -33.96
CA GLY A 194 30.62 8.21 -33.90
C GLY A 194 29.76 7.62 -35.02
N VAL A 195 30.23 6.62 -35.76
CA VAL A 195 29.37 5.77 -36.61
C VAL A 195 28.53 4.88 -35.70
N ASP A 196 27.21 4.97 -35.78
CA ASP A 196 26.30 4.20 -34.92
C ASP A 196 25.70 2.97 -35.61
N VAL A 197 25.78 2.91 -36.94
CA VAL A 197 25.18 1.86 -37.78
C VAL A 197 25.86 1.86 -39.14
N VAL A 198 26.02 0.68 -39.74
CA VAL A 198 26.64 0.50 -41.05
C VAL A 198 25.65 -0.16 -42.00
N ILE A 199 25.55 0.35 -43.23
CA ILE A 199 24.81 -0.27 -44.32
C ILE A 199 25.83 -0.86 -45.29
N ILE A 200 25.80 -2.19 -45.44
CA ILE A 200 26.49 -2.91 -46.50
C ILE A 200 25.47 -3.26 -47.57
N GLY A 201 25.78 -2.97 -48.83
CA GLY A 201 24.87 -3.31 -49.90
C GLY A 201 25.51 -3.22 -51.26
N ARG A 202 24.76 -3.71 -52.26
CA ARG A 202 25.12 -3.60 -53.66
C ARG A 202 23.96 -3.02 -54.47
N GLY A 203 24.25 -2.54 -55.67
CA GLY A 203 23.22 -2.16 -56.64
C GLY A 203 22.62 -3.37 -57.35
N GLY A 204 21.71 -3.11 -58.29
CA GLY A 204 21.27 -4.15 -59.23
C GLY A 204 22.45 -4.77 -59.97
N GLY A 205 22.38 -6.08 -60.21
CA GLY A 205 23.46 -6.87 -60.81
C GLY A 205 23.00 -8.33 -61.00
N SER A 206 23.82 -9.10 -61.72
CA SER A 206 23.52 -10.51 -62.01
C SER A 206 23.52 -11.37 -60.73
N ARG A 207 23.02 -12.60 -60.82
CA ARG A 207 23.11 -13.59 -59.72
C ARG A 207 24.56 -14.00 -59.42
N GLU A 208 25.46 -13.85 -60.38
CA GLU A 208 26.89 -14.15 -60.23
C GLU A 208 27.55 -13.13 -59.30
N ASP A 209 27.13 -11.86 -59.36
CA ASP A 209 27.61 -10.78 -58.49
C ASP A 209 27.14 -10.92 -57.03
N LEU A 210 26.12 -11.74 -56.74
CA LEU A 210 25.69 -12.05 -55.36
C LEU A 210 26.66 -12.97 -54.63
N TRP A 211 27.52 -13.67 -55.38
CA TRP A 211 28.31 -14.76 -54.81
C TRP A 211 29.30 -14.28 -53.74
N ALA A 212 29.89 -13.09 -53.89
CA ALA A 212 30.79 -12.50 -52.91
C ALA A 212 30.15 -12.31 -51.52
N PHE A 213 28.82 -12.17 -51.46
CA PHE A 213 28.05 -12.02 -50.23
C PHE A 213 27.66 -13.35 -49.57
N ASN A 214 28.14 -14.47 -50.12
CA ASN A 214 28.04 -15.80 -49.53
C ASN A 214 29.38 -16.29 -48.95
N ASP A 215 30.40 -15.43 -48.90
CA ASP A 215 31.69 -15.79 -48.35
C ASP A 215 31.67 -15.84 -46.81
N GLU A 216 32.29 -16.88 -46.24
CA GLU A 216 32.32 -17.13 -44.81
C GLU A 216 33.11 -16.05 -44.05
N ALA A 217 34.21 -15.55 -44.62
CA ALA A 217 35.05 -14.54 -43.98
C ALA A 217 34.34 -13.18 -43.89
N LEU A 218 33.60 -12.79 -44.94
CA LEU A 218 32.78 -11.58 -44.91
C LEU A 218 31.66 -11.69 -43.86
N CYS A 219 30.98 -12.83 -43.78
CA CYS A 219 29.96 -13.08 -42.77
C CYS A 219 30.50 -12.92 -41.35
N ARG A 220 31.65 -13.54 -41.05
CA ARG A 220 32.32 -13.40 -39.74
C ARG A 220 32.74 -11.97 -39.45
N ALA A 221 33.21 -11.22 -40.46
CA ALA A 221 33.55 -9.81 -40.29
C ALA A 221 32.33 -8.94 -39.96
N ILE A 222 31.17 -9.22 -40.57
CA ILE A 222 29.90 -8.54 -40.26
C ILE A 222 29.46 -8.85 -38.82
N ALA A 223 29.46 -10.12 -38.42
CA ALA A 223 29.11 -10.52 -37.05
C ALA A 223 30.03 -9.90 -35.99
N ALA A 224 31.33 -9.77 -36.30
CA ALA A 224 32.31 -9.19 -35.40
C ALA A 224 32.32 -7.65 -35.39
N CYS A 225 31.55 -6.99 -36.26
CA CYS A 225 31.42 -5.54 -36.27
C CYS A 225 30.93 -5.06 -34.89
N PRO A 226 31.43 -3.96 -34.30
CA PRO A 226 30.99 -3.46 -32.99
C PRO A 226 29.70 -2.63 -33.05
N VAL A 227 29.28 -2.22 -34.25
CA VAL A 227 28.05 -1.45 -34.50
C VAL A 227 27.08 -2.29 -35.33
N PRO A 228 25.75 -2.06 -35.22
CA PRO A 228 24.78 -2.81 -36.01
C PRO A 228 25.01 -2.64 -37.52
N VAL A 229 24.94 -3.75 -38.25
CA VAL A 229 25.11 -3.83 -39.70
C VAL A 229 23.77 -4.18 -40.36
N VAL A 230 23.39 -3.37 -41.35
CA VAL A 230 22.23 -3.62 -42.21
C VAL A 230 22.71 -4.14 -43.55
N SER A 231 22.26 -5.34 -43.92
CA SER A 231 22.51 -5.91 -45.24
C SER A 231 21.44 -5.46 -46.23
N ALA A 232 21.87 -4.95 -47.39
CA ALA A 232 21.05 -4.43 -48.47
C ALA A 232 21.48 -5.03 -49.82
N VAL A 233 21.65 -6.35 -49.86
CA VAL A 233 22.31 -7.08 -50.96
C VAL A 233 21.30 -7.82 -51.84
N GLY A 234 20.35 -8.52 -51.22
CA GLY A 234 19.40 -9.41 -51.87
C GLY A 234 18.03 -8.78 -52.10
N HIS A 235 17.34 -9.18 -53.18
CA HIS A 235 15.92 -8.95 -53.35
C HIS A 235 15.11 -9.98 -52.53
N GLU A 236 13.79 -9.88 -52.48
CA GLU A 236 12.94 -10.78 -51.68
C GLU A 236 13.21 -12.27 -51.93
N SER A 237 13.59 -12.63 -53.16
CA SER A 237 13.82 -14.01 -53.62
C SER A 237 15.24 -14.57 -53.41
N ASP A 238 16.24 -13.71 -53.20
CA ASP A 238 17.67 -14.07 -53.21
C ASP A 238 18.35 -13.68 -51.89
N VAL A 239 18.19 -14.50 -50.85
CA VAL A 239 18.79 -14.26 -49.53
C VAL A 239 20.24 -14.75 -49.52
N SER A 240 21.19 -13.84 -49.26
CA SER A 240 22.62 -14.14 -49.10
C SER A 240 22.97 -14.58 -47.68
N LEU A 241 24.13 -15.21 -47.46
CA LEU A 241 24.60 -15.51 -46.10
C LEU A 241 24.82 -14.23 -45.29
N THR A 242 25.30 -13.13 -45.91
CA THR A 242 25.41 -11.85 -45.21
C THR A 242 24.05 -11.30 -44.75
N ASP A 243 22.95 -11.56 -45.48
CA ASP A 243 21.61 -11.16 -45.04
C ASP A 243 21.14 -11.93 -43.79
N LEU A 244 21.60 -13.17 -43.63
CA LEU A 244 21.28 -14.01 -42.46
C LEU A 244 22.10 -13.60 -41.24
N VAL A 245 23.37 -13.21 -41.43
CA VAL A 245 24.29 -12.82 -40.35
C VAL A 245 24.10 -11.38 -39.91
N ALA A 246 23.73 -10.48 -40.83
CA ALA A 246 23.50 -9.08 -40.48
C ALA A 246 22.42 -8.92 -39.41
N ASP A 247 22.56 -7.85 -38.61
CA ASP A 247 21.61 -7.53 -37.54
C ASP A 247 20.21 -7.27 -38.09
N VAL A 248 20.16 -6.56 -39.23
CA VAL A 248 18.92 -6.31 -39.96
C VAL A 248 19.12 -6.53 -41.45
N ARG A 249 18.13 -7.17 -42.09
CA ARG A 249 18.06 -7.33 -43.53
C ARG A 249 17.13 -6.29 -44.14
N ALA A 250 17.56 -5.70 -45.24
CA ALA A 250 16.75 -4.85 -46.11
C ALA A 250 16.76 -5.40 -47.54
N ALA A 251 15.60 -5.38 -48.22
CA ALA A 251 15.48 -5.91 -49.58
C ALA A 251 16.15 -5.02 -50.65
N THR A 252 16.39 -3.75 -50.35
CA THR A 252 17.04 -2.81 -51.27
C THR A 252 17.90 -1.80 -50.50
N PRO A 253 18.90 -1.17 -51.14
CA PRO A 253 19.64 -0.05 -50.55
C PRO A 253 18.70 1.09 -50.08
N SER A 254 17.68 1.43 -50.87
CA SER A 254 16.66 2.40 -50.47
C SER A 254 15.94 1.99 -49.17
N ALA A 255 15.47 0.74 -49.09
CA ALA A 255 14.80 0.24 -47.88
C ALA A 255 15.73 0.24 -46.65
N ALA A 256 17.03 -0.05 -46.85
CA ALA A 256 18.01 0.03 -45.77
C ALA A 256 18.14 1.45 -45.22
N ALA A 257 18.19 2.46 -46.10
CA ALA A 257 18.19 3.86 -45.68
C ALA A 257 16.89 4.25 -44.96
N GLU A 258 15.72 3.75 -45.38
CA GLU A 258 14.45 4.05 -44.72
C GLU A 258 14.34 3.43 -43.32
N LEU A 259 14.89 2.23 -43.12
CA LEU A 259 14.95 1.55 -41.83
C LEU A 259 15.91 2.24 -40.86
N VAL A 260 17.08 2.66 -41.36
CA VAL A 260 18.14 3.24 -40.53
C VAL A 260 17.86 4.71 -40.22
N VAL A 261 17.32 5.48 -41.17
CA VAL A 261 17.20 6.94 -41.04
C VAL A 261 15.77 7.34 -40.70
N PRO A 262 15.54 7.93 -39.51
CA PRO A 262 14.22 8.41 -39.11
C PRO A 262 13.79 9.60 -39.98
N LEU A 263 12.48 9.83 -40.03
CA LEU A 263 11.92 10.95 -40.77
C LEU A 263 12.09 12.25 -39.97
N TYR A 264 12.83 13.23 -40.51
CA TYR A 264 13.13 14.50 -39.85
C TYR A 264 11.88 15.29 -39.48
N SER A 265 10.86 15.33 -40.35
CA SER A 265 9.59 16.01 -40.06
C SER A 265 8.83 15.39 -38.89
N ALA A 266 8.92 14.07 -38.70
CA ALA A 266 8.32 13.39 -37.55
C ALA A 266 9.03 13.74 -36.23
N LEU A 267 10.37 13.85 -36.26
CA LEU A 267 11.14 14.30 -35.09
C LEU A 267 10.83 15.76 -34.74
N HIS A 268 10.73 16.64 -35.75
CA HIS A 268 10.36 18.03 -35.55
C HIS A 268 8.96 18.17 -34.95
N GLY A 269 7.96 17.52 -35.54
CA GLY A 269 6.59 17.52 -35.02
C GLY A 269 6.51 16.99 -33.58
N ARG A 270 7.29 15.96 -33.23
CA ARG A 270 7.36 15.45 -31.86
C ARG A 270 7.94 16.48 -30.88
N VAL A 271 8.91 17.29 -31.29
CA VAL A 271 9.44 18.38 -30.45
C VAL A 271 8.39 19.46 -30.25
N ASP A 272 7.66 19.84 -31.30
CA ASP A 272 6.59 20.83 -31.22
C ASP A 272 5.45 20.36 -30.31
N ASP A 273 5.04 19.10 -30.43
CA ASP A 273 4.03 18.49 -29.56
C ASP A 273 4.46 18.49 -28.10
N LEU A 274 5.72 18.10 -27.82
CA LEU A 274 6.27 18.12 -26.47
C LEU A 274 6.35 19.55 -25.91
N ALA A 275 6.70 20.54 -26.74
CA ALA A 275 6.71 21.95 -26.34
C ALA A 275 5.30 22.45 -25.98
N LEU A 276 4.29 22.10 -26.78
CA LEU A 276 2.89 22.45 -26.53
C LEU A 276 2.36 21.78 -25.24
N GLN A 277 2.71 20.50 -25.03
CA GLN A 277 2.37 19.78 -23.80
C GLN A 277 3.02 20.43 -22.57
N LEU A 278 4.31 20.78 -22.65
CA LEU A 278 5.02 21.47 -21.58
C LEU A 278 4.37 22.82 -21.26
N GLN A 279 4.03 23.61 -22.27
CA GLN A 279 3.36 24.90 -22.08
C GLN A 279 2.01 24.75 -21.38
N ARG A 280 1.18 23.77 -21.82
CA ARG A 280 -0.12 23.48 -21.19
C ARG A 280 0.03 23.04 -19.75
N ALA A 281 0.94 22.08 -19.48
CA ALA A 281 1.19 21.56 -18.14
C ALA A 281 1.68 22.68 -17.19
N THR A 282 2.57 23.54 -17.67
CA THR A 282 3.10 24.68 -16.91
C THR A 282 2.00 25.69 -16.60
N THR A 283 1.15 26.01 -17.58
CA THR A 283 0.01 26.94 -17.39
C THR A 283 -0.97 26.41 -16.34
N VAL A 284 -1.35 25.13 -16.44
CA VAL A 284 -2.25 24.49 -15.47
C VAL A 284 -1.64 24.48 -14.07
N ARG A 285 -0.35 24.13 -13.95
CA ARG A 285 0.37 24.13 -12.68
C ARG A 285 0.42 25.53 -12.06
N LEU A 286 0.80 26.55 -12.83
CA LEU A 286 0.82 27.95 -12.37
C LEU A 286 -0.56 28.42 -11.92
N ALA A 287 -1.62 28.09 -12.66
CA ALA A 287 -2.99 28.45 -12.26
C ALA A 287 -3.41 27.78 -10.95
N ARG A 288 -3.00 26.53 -10.71
CA ARG A 288 -3.24 25.81 -9.46
C ARG A 288 -2.50 26.46 -8.29
N GLU A 289 -1.21 26.72 -8.46
CA GLU A 289 -0.39 27.34 -7.40
C GLU A 289 -0.88 28.76 -7.08
N ARG A 290 -1.27 29.56 -8.10
CA ARG A 290 -1.91 30.87 -7.88
C ARG A 290 -3.20 30.75 -7.08
N ARG A 291 -4.07 29.78 -7.40
CA ARG A 291 -5.31 29.54 -6.63
C ARG A 291 -5.02 29.12 -5.19
N ALA A 292 -4.03 28.25 -4.97
CA ALA A 292 -3.61 27.84 -3.63
C ALA A 292 -3.09 29.03 -2.82
N LEU A 293 -2.25 29.87 -3.44
CA LEU A 293 -1.73 31.10 -2.82
C LEU A 293 -2.85 32.08 -2.49
N SER A 294 -3.76 32.35 -3.43
CA SER A 294 -4.92 33.22 -3.18
C SER A 294 -5.83 32.68 -2.08
N ALA A 295 -6.03 31.36 -2.02
CA ALA A 295 -6.81 30.74 -0.96
C ALA A 295 -6.13 30.86 0.41
N LEU A 296 -4.81 30.69 0.49
CA LEU A 296 -4.02 30.91 1.70
C LEU A 296 -4.07 32.38 2.12
N ALA A 297 -3.79 33.30 1.20
CA ALA A 297 -3.84 34.75 1.44
C ALA A 297 -5.24 35.21 1.85
N GLY A 298 -6.30 34.61 1.29
CA GLY A 298 -7.69 34.89 1.64
C GLY A 298 -8.14 34.32 2.99
N ARG A 299 -7.32 33.49 3.68
CA ARG A 299 -7.73 32.90 4.96
C ARG A 299 -7.95 33.99 6.02
N PRO A 300 -9.10 33.99 6.72
CA PRO A 300 -9.39 34.97 7.77
C PRO A 300 -8.35 35.03 8.90
N SER A 301 -7.62 33.93 9.14
CA SER A 301 -6.50 33.88 10.10
C SER A 301 -5.34 34.80 9.75
N LEU A 302 -5.07 35.01 8.45
CA LEU A 302 -3.96 35.86 8.00
C LEU A 302 -4.43 37.30 7.74
N ASN A 303 -5.65 37.48 7.23
CA ASN A 303 -6.17 38.83 6.92
C ASN A 303 -6.78 39.56 8.11
N ASN A 304 -7.32 38.85 9.11
CA ASN A 304 -7.95 39.53 10.24
C ASN A 304 -7.76 38.74 11.55
N PRO A 305 -6.50 38.59 12.02
CA PRO A 305 -6.19 37.84 13.23
C PRO A 305 -6.95 38.39 14.45
N MET A 306 -7.19 39.71 14.49
CA MET A 306 -7.95 40.36 15.55
C MET A 306 -9.39 39.85 15.68
N VAL A 307 -10.04 39.44 14.58
CA VAL A 307 -11.39 38.86 14.62
C VAL A 307 -11.36 37.48 15.30
N ARG A 308 -10.36 36.64 15.03
CA ARG A 308 -10.20 35.36 15.75
C ARG A 308 -9.88 35.56 17.23
N LEU A 309 -9.16 36.63 17.56
CA LEU A 309 -8.81 36.97 18.94
C LEU A 309 -9.97 37.60 19.73
N ARG A 310 -11.03 38.10 19.07
CA ARG A 310 -12.21 38.67 19.77
C ARG A 310 -12.87 37.68 20.72
N VAL A 311 -13.11 36.44 20.28
CA VAL A 311 -13.81 35.44 21.11
C VAL A 311 -12.98 35.01 22.33
N PRO A 312 -11.68 34.67 22.20
CA PRO A 312 -10.80 34.44 23.34
C PRO A 312 -10.70 35.66 24.27
N ARG A 313 -10.60 36.87 23.71
CA ARG A 313 -10.52 38.11 24.50
C ARG A 313 -11.79 38.35 25.31
N GLN A 314 -12.96 38.16 24.70
CA GLN A 314 -14.25 38.22 25.39
C GLN A 314 -14.39 37.12 26.47
N ARG A 315 -13.82 35.92 26.24
CA ARG A 315 -13.76 34.87 27.28
C ARG A 315 -12.86 35.27 28.45
N ILE A 316 -11.72 35.91 28.19
CA ILE A 316 -10.84 36.45 29.24
C ILE A 316 -11.62 37.49 30.04
N ASP A 317 -12.30 38.43 29.39
CA ASP A 317 -13.12 39.45 30.06
C ASP A 317 -14.20 38.79 30.95
N GLN A 318 -14.90 37.77 30.44
CA GLN A 318 -15.89 37.01 31.21
C GLN A 318 -15.28 36.26 32.39
N PHE A 319 -14.10 35.65 32.22
CA PHE A 319 -13.40 34.96 33.31
C PHE A 319 -12.90 35.96 34.35
N GLU A 320 -12.41 37.11 33.94
CA GLU A 320 -12.01 38.19 34.84
C GLU A 320 -13.21 38.70 35.64
N GLU A 321 -14.35 38.90 34.99
CA GLU A 321 -15.56 39.34 35.67
C GLU A 321 -16.10 38.27 36.63
N ARG A 322 -16.08 36.99 36.23
CA ARG A 322 -16.42 35.87 37.13
C ARG A 322 -15.47 35.78 38.32
N LEU A 323 -14.17 35.97 38.10
CA LEU A 323 -13.17 36.00 39.16
C LEU A 323 -13.44 37.17 40.09
N ARG A 324 -13.65 38.38 39.56
CA ARG A 324 -13.99 39.57 40.36
C ARG A 324 -15.28 39.38 41.15
N ARG A 325 -16.29 38.68 40.63
CA ARG A 325 -17.52 38.32 41.37
C ARG A 325 -17.29 37.24 42.42
N ALA A 326 -16.49 36.21 42.12
CA ALA A 326 -16.18 35.14 43.07
C ALA A 326 -15.27 35.63 44.22
N VAL A 327 -14.31 36.48 43.89
CA VAL A 327 -13.39 37.18 44.80
C VAL A 327 -14.06 38.42 45.40
N SER A 328 -15.26 38.79 44.92
CA SER A 328 -15.91 40.02 45.37
C SER A 328 -15.97 40.05 46.88
N LEU A 329 -15.63 41.23 47.39
CA LEU A 329 -15.74 41.65 48.78
C LEU A 329 -17.06 41.21 49.43
N SER A 330 -18.10 40.90 48.64
CA SER A 330 -19.35 40.29 49.08
C SER A 330 -19.20 38.97 49.83
N ARG A 331 -18.45 37.96 49.33
CA ARG A 331 -18.35 36.67 50.07
C ARG A 331 -17.54 36.83 51.36
N ALA A 332 -16.47 37.62 51.31
CA ALA A 332 -15.68 37.95 52.49
C ALA A 332 -16.48 38.83 53.49
N ALA A 333 -17.26 39.81 53.02
CA ALA A 333 -18.12 40.66 53.83
C ALA A 333 -19.32 39.90 54.39
N GLN A 334 -19.89 38.95 53.64
CA GLN A 334 -20.98 38.09 54.08
C GLN A 334 -20.49 37.11 55.15
N LEU A 335 -19.29 36.53 54.99
CA LEU A 335 -18.68 35.71 56.02
C LEU A 335 -18.35 36.53 57.28
N ARG A 336 -17.78 37.74 57.13
CA ARG A 336 -17.54 38.66 58.27
C ARG A 336 -18.84 39.09 58.95
N GLY A 337 -19.89 39.40 58.19
CA GLY A 337 -21.20 39.76 58.71
C GLY A 337 -21.84 38.63 59.49
N ARG A 338 -21.80 37.41 58.95
CA ARG A 338 -22.30 36.20 59.61
C ARG A 338 -21.51 35.87 60.88
N LEU A 339 -20.20 36.11 60.88
CA LEU A 339 -19.35 35.91 62.06
C LEU A 339 -19.71 36.92 63.16
N LYS A 340 -19.91 38.19 62.80
CA LYS A 340 -20.34 39.25 63.73
C LYS A 340 -21.75 38.99 64.28
N GLU A 341 -22.67 38.50 63.46
CA GLU A 341 -24.02 38.12 63.90
C GLU A 341 -23.98 36.94 64.88
N LEU A 342 -23.18 35.91 64.58
CA LEU A 342 -22.99 34.77 65.49
C LEU A 342 -22.33 35.18 66.80
N GLU A 343 -21.37 36.11 66.76
CA GLU A 343 -20.70 36.66 67.94
C GLU A 343 -21.67 37.45 68.83
N VAL A 344 -22.52 38.29 68.24
CA VAL A 344 -23.61 38.99 68.96
C VAL A 344 -24.62 38.01 69.55
N ARG A 345 -24.98 36.95 68.83
CA ARG A 345 -25.88 35.90 69.34
C ARG A 345 -25.25 35.12 70.49
N LEU A 346 -23.95 34.81 70.42
CA LEU A 346 -23.22 34.15 71.49
C LEU A 346 -23.15 35.03 72.74
N LEU A 347 -22.76 36.30 72.60
CA LEU A 347 -22.65 37.25 73.72
C LEU A 347 -24.02 37.56 74.36
N SER A 348 -25.10 37.60 73.58
CA SER A 348 -26.45 37.84 74.09
C SER A 348 -27.11 36.60 74.69
N ALA A 349 -26.81 35.40 74.19
CA ALA A 349 -27.26 34.13 74.75
C ALA A 349 -26.49 33.76 76.03
N ALA A 350 -25.19 34.01 76.06
CA ALA A 350 -24.30 33.75 77.19
C ALA A 350 -24.17 34.95 78.15
N SER A 351 -25.15 35.86 78.19
CA SER A 351 -25.14 36.98 79.13
C SER A 351 -25.14 36.45 80.58
N PRO A 352 -24.10 36.74 81.39
CA PRO A 352 -24.06 36.35 82.80
C PRO A 352 -25.28 36.86 83.59
N GLN A 353 -25.88 37.96 83.12
CA GLN A 353 -27.06 38.58 83.70
C GLN A 353 -28.33 37.74 83.48
N ARG A 354 -28.53 37.14 82.29
CA ARG A 354 -29.67 36.24 82.03
C ARG A 354 -29.55 34.94 82.83
N LEU A 355 -28.33 34.39 82.94
CA LEU A 355 -28.07 33.22 83.77
C LEU A 355 -28.30 33.51 85.26
N ARG A 356 -27.86 34.67 85.76
CA ARG A 356 -28.16 35.14 87.13
C ARG A 356 -29.67 35.32 87.35
N GLN A 357 -30.38 36.03 86.48
CA GLN A 357 -31.83 36.21 86.59
C GLN A 357 -32.60 34.89 86.60
N LYS A 358 -32.20 33.92 85.77
CA LYS A 358 -32.82 32.59 85.77
C LYS A 358 -32.55 31.87 87.09
N ARG A 359 -31.32 31.93 87.61
CA ARG A 359 -30.93 31.34 88.89
C ARG A 359 -31.67 31.98 90.07
N ASP A 360 -31.75 33.31 90.11
CA ASP A 360 -32.47 34.07 91.14
C ASP A 360 -33.96 33.75 91.12
N ARG A 361 -34.55 33.64 89.92
CA ARG A 361 -35.95 33.21 89.76
C ARG A 361 -36.17 31.78 90.23
N THR A 362 -35.22 30.88 90.01
CA THR A 362 -35.30 29.50 90.52
C THR A 362 -35.22 29.47 92.05
N GLU A 363 -34.35 30.27 92.67
CA GLU A 363 -34.27 30.38 94.13
C GLU A 363 -35.52 31.03 94.75
N ASP A 364 -36.07 32.09 94.14
CA ASP A 364 -37.33 32.69 94.58
C ASP A 364 -38.48 31.68 94.51
N LEU A 365 -38.63 30.98 93.39
CA LEU A 365 -39.67 29.96 93.23
C LEU A 365 -39.53 28.82 94.24
N LYS A 366 -38.29 28.41 94.56
CA LYS A 366 -38.01 27.41 95.59
C LYS A 366 -38.42 27.90 96.98
N ASN A 367 -38.05 29.12 97.35
CA ASN A 367 -38.41 29.70 98.64
C ASN A 367 -39.93 29.86 98.80
N ARG A 368 -40.61 30.28 97.73
CA ARG A 368 -42.07 30.37 97.68
C ARG A 368 -42.74 29.02 97.82
N LEU A 369 -42.19 27.97 97.21
CA LEU A 369 -42.68 26.60 97.38
C LEU A 369 -42.54 26.13 98.83
N ILE A 370 -41.38 26.35 99.44
CA ILE A 370 -41.12 25.97 100.84
C ILE A 370 -42.11 26.68 101.79
N ALA A 371 -42.29 27.99 101.65
CA ALA A 371 -43.28 28.75 102.42
C ALA A 371 -44.72 28.28 102.17
N ALA A 372 -45.02 27.98 100.90
CA ALA A 372 -46.19 27.25 100.40
C ALA A 372 -46.59 26.06 101.29
N VAL A 373 -45.65 25.11 101.35
CA VAL A 373 -45.81 23.83 102.04
C VAL A 373 -45.92 24.02 103.56
N GLN A 374 -45.10 24.89 104.15
CA GLN A 374 -45.15 25.16 105.59
C GLN A 374 -46.48 25.76 106.04
N LYS A 375 -47.01 26.73 105.26
CA LYS A 375 -48.31 27.35 105.53
C LYS A 375 -49.44 26.33 105.46
N GLU A 376 -49.43 25.45 104.46
CA GLU A 376 -50.41 24.36 104.36
C GLU A 376 -50.37 23.43 105.56
N GLN A 377 -49.18 22.97 105.96
CA GLN A 377 -49.05 22.09 107.11
C GLN A 377 -49.58 22.74 108.40
N GLN A 378 -49.32 24.04 108.59
CA GLN A 378 -49.82 24.77 109.75
C GLN A 378 -51.35 24.91 109.73
N ASN A 379 -51.95 25.14 108.56
CA ASN A 379 -53.40 25.20 108.40
C ASN A 379 -54.08 23.85 108.72
N ARG A 380 -53.59 22.74 108.16
CA ARG A 380 -54.11 21.39 108.48
C ARG A 380 -54.01 21.09 109.97
N ARG A 381 -52.92 21.49 110.61
CA ARG A 381 -52.73 21.28 112.06
C ARG A 381 -53.72 22.08 112.90
N ARG A 382 -54.02 23.33 112.51
CA ARG A 382 -55.04 24.16 113.19
C ARG A 382 -56.44 23.57 113.02
N GLU A 383 -56.78 23.10 111.82
CA GLU A 383 -58.07 22.48 111.53
C GLU A 383 -58.30 21.21 112.34
N LEU A 384 -57.27 20.35 112.46
CA LEU A 384 -57.30 19.15 113.30
C LEU A 384 -57.61 19.49 114.77
N VAL A 385 -56.96 20.51 115.32
CA VAL A 385 -57.17 20.95 116.71
C VAL A 385 -58.61 21.47 116.92
N MET A 386 -59.13 22.25 115.97
CA MET A 386 -60.50 22.76 116.03
C MET A 386 -61.54 21.63 115.97
N GLN A 387 -61.37 20.67 115.07
CA GLN A 387 -62.29 19.54 114.94
C GLN A 387 -62.30 18.65 116.19
N ALA A 388 -61.14 18.44 116.81
CA ALA A 388 -61.04 17.70 118.07
C ALA A 388 -61.81 18.38 119.22
N GLY A 389 -61.71 19.70 119.35
CA GLY A 389 -62.45 20.46 120.38
C GLY A 389 -63.97 20.48 120.16
N LEU A 390 -64.42 20.50 118.92
CA LEU A 390 -65.84 20.41 118.56
C LEU A 390 -66.45 19.04 118.93
N LEU A 391 -65.68 17.97 118.75
CA LEU A 391 -66.12 16.61 119.10
C LEU A 391 -66.38 16.46 120.61
N ASP A 392 -65.52 17.07 121.44
CA ASP A 392 -65.61 16.98 122.89
C ASP A 392 -66.84 17.71 123.45
N ALA A 393 -67.20 18.86 122.86
CA ALA A 393 -68.30 19.70 123.33
C ALA A 393 -69.70 19.12 123.04
N LEU A 394 -69.82 18.18 122.10
CA LEU A 394 -71.10 17.62 121.64
C LEU A 394 -71.49 16.31 122.35
N SER A 395 -70.73 15.85 123.36
CA SER A 395 -71.02 14.61 124.08
C SER A 395 -72.17 14.76 125.09
N PRO A 396 -73.29 14.00 124.95
CA PRO A 396 -74.46 14.09 125.85
C PRO A 396 -74.15 13.77 127.33
N LEU A 397 -73.10 13.00 127.60
CA LEU A 397 -72.64 12.69 128.95
C LEU A 397 -72.19 13.94 129.73
N ALA A 398 -71.70 14.98 129.02
CA ALA A 398 -71.27 16.23 129.64
C ALA A 398 -72.42 17.07 130.23
N VAL A 399 -73.68 16.79 129.82
CA VAL A 399 -74.88 17.50 130.34
C VAL A 399 -75.30 16.92 131.70
N LEU A 400 -75.20 15.60 131.87
CA LEU A 400 -75.54 14.92 133.12
C LEU A 400 -74.47 15.14 134.21
N ASP A 401 -73.19 15.31 133.85
CA ASP A 401 -72.11 15.61 134.80
C ASP A 401 -72.26 16.96 135.52
N ARG A 402 -73.08 17.88 134.98
CA ARG A 402 -73.30 19.22 135.57
C ARG A 402 -74.45 19.26 136.59
N GLY A 403 -74.98 18.11 137.00
CA GLY A 403 -76.01 17.99 138.04
C GLY A 403 -77.43 18.26 137.55
N PHE A 404 -77.66 18.28 136.23
CA PHE A 404 -78.99 18.37 135.65
C PHE A 404 -79.65 17.00 135.60
N ALA A 405 -80.94 16.93 135.92
CA ALA A 405 -81.77 15.75 135.76
C ALA A 405 -82.66 15.91 134.53
N ILE A 406 -82.89 14.83 133.80
CA ILE A 406 -83.78 14.82 132.63
C ILE A 406 -85.12 14.23 133.09
N CYS A 407 -86.19 15.00 132.98
CA CYS A 407 -87.54 14.50 133.26
C CYS A 407 -88.13 13.91 131.97
N LEU A 408 -88.70 12.71 132.06
CA LEU A 408 -89.32 11.95 130.99
C LEU A 408 -90.80 11.74 131.29
N ASP A 409 -91.63 11.79 130.26
CA ASP A 409 -93.04 11.41 130.33
C ASP A 409 -93.21 9.87 130.39
N PRO A 410 -94.42 9.34 130.65
CA PRO A 410 -94.66 7.89 130.69
C PRO A 410 -94.32 7.14 129.38
N THR A 411 -94.18 7.87 128.27
CA THR A 411 -93.83 7.32 126.95
C THR A 411 -92.32 7.37 126.67
N GLY A 412 -91.53 7.90 127.60
CA GLY A 412 -90.07 8.01 127.48
C GLY A 412 -89.60 9.27 126.74
N HIS A 413 -90.46 10.24 126.46
CA HIS A 413 -90.06 11.51 125.84
C HIS A 413 -89.68 12.57 126.86
N VAL A 414 -88.66 13.38 126.54
CA VAL A 414 -88.16 14.42 127.45
C VAL A 414 -89.17 15.53 127.65
N LEU A 415 -89.58 15.71 128.89
CA LEU A 415 -90.42 16.80 129.34
C LEU A 415 -89.60 18.09 129.46
N ARG A 416 -89.84 19.00 128.52
CA ARG A 416 -89.21 20.33 128.48
C ARG A 416 -90.06 21.43 129.09
N ASP A 417 -91.37 21.21 129.15
CA ASP A 417 -92.33 22.19 129.62
C ASP A 417 -93.30 21.52 130.60
N SER A 418 -93.64 22.24 131.68
CA SER A 418 -94.64 21.79 132.65
C SER A 418 -96.04 21.68 132.04
N ALA A 419 -96.28 22.27 130.87
CA ALA A 419 -97.53 22.10 130.11
C ALA A 419 -97.77 20.69 129.57
N GLY A 420 -96.72 19.87 129.48
CA GLY A 420 -96.80 18.53 128.90
C GLY A 420 -97.37 17.44 129.82
N VAL A 421 -97.63 17.74 131.10
CA VAL A 421 -98.11 16.75 132.08
C VAL A 421 -99.23 17.35 132.93
N ALA A 422 -100.27 16.55 133.15
CA ALA A 422 -101.39 16.91 134.01
C ALA A 422 -101.09 16.63 135.50
N GLU A 423 -101.77 17.34 136.40
CA GLU A 423 -101.71 17.03 137.83
C GLU A 423 -102.24 15.61 138.09
N GLY A 424 -101.49 14.82 138.85
CA GLY A 424 -101.76 13.41 139.14
C GLY A 424 -101.12 12.40 138.19
N GLU A 425 -100.47 12.82 137.09
CA GLU A 425 -99.72 11.93 136.19
C GLU A 425 -98.33 11.54 136.74
N ARG A 426 -97.81 10.41 136.24
CA ARG A 426 -96.48 9.91 136.57
C ARG A 426 -95.42 10.48 135.62
N VAL A 427 -94.23 10.74 136.13
CA VAL A 427 -93.04 11.18 135.39
C VAL A 427 -91.80 10.47 135.92
N ASP A 428 -90.84 10.17 135.04
CA ASP A 428 -89.57 9.53 135.41
C ASP A 428 -88.41 10.53 135.29
N ILE A 429 -87.54 10.59 136.29
CA ILE A 429 -86.42 11.52 136.34
C ILE A 429 -85.11 10.74 136.24
N VAL A 430 -84.35 10.97 135.17
CA VAL A 430 -83.04 10.37 134.92
C VAL A 430 -81.94 11.29 135.46
N LEU A 431 -81.07 10.73 136.31
CA LEU A 431 -79.91 11.40 136.88
C LEU A 431 -78.62 10.86 136.23
N GLN A 432 -77.47 11.48 136.54
CA GLN A 432 -76.15 10.97 136.15
C GLN A 432 -75.99 9.47 136.51
N ARG A 433 -76.61 9.05 137.61
CA ARG A 433 -76.70 7.66 138.03
C ARG A 433 -78.09 7.35 138.58
N GLY A 434 -78.83 6.51 137.88
CA GLY A 434 -80.15 6.00 138.31
C GLY A 434 -81.34 6.84 137.85
N GLU A 435 -82.54 6.29 138.10
CA GLU A 435 -83.83 6.84 137.66
C GLU A 435 -84.83 6.84 138.83
N LEU A 436 -85.70 7.85 138.88
CA LEU A 436 -86.70 8.05 139.93
C LEU A 436 -88.10 8.21 139.31
N THR A 437 -89.05 7.38 139.74
CA THR A 437 -90.46 7.51 139.33
C THR A 437 -91.23 8.39 140.31
N CYS A 438 -91.79 9.48 139.81
CA CYS A 438 -92.48 10.51 140.59
C CYS A 438 -93.92 10.71 140.10
N ARG A 439 -94.77 11.31 140.95
CA ARG A 439 -96.16 11.68 140.62
C ARG A 439 -96.36 13.17 140.85
N VAL A 440 -96.99 13.87 139.93
CA VAL A 440 -97.18 15.34 140.00
C VAL A 440 -98.32 15.67 140.96
N GLU A 441 -98.04 16.39 142.05
CA GLU A 441 -99.07 16.80 143.02
C GLU A 441 -99.72 18.13 142.69
N GLU A 442 -98.95 19.10 142.20
CA GLU A 442 -99.42 20.46 141.91
C GLU A 442 -98.56 21.07 140.79
N ARG A 443 -99.18 21.73 139.83
CA ARG A 443 -98.51 22.49 138.77
C ARG A 443 -98.43 23.95 139.15
N ARG A 444 -97.20 24.47 139.24
CA ARG A 444 -96.94 25.88 139.47
C ARG A 444 -96.21 26.49 138.28
N GLU A 445 -96.58 27.72 137.94
CA GLU A 445 -95.77 28.54 137.05
C GLU A 445 -94.40 28.80 137.67
N ASN A 446 -93.35 28.56 136.89
CA ASN A 446 -91.98 28.72 137.35
C ASN A 446 -91.64 30.21 137.46
N ARG A 447 -91.86 30.79 138.63
CA ARG A 447 -91.49 32.17 138.94
C ARG A 447 -90.00 32.35 139.26
N ARG A 448 -89.24 31.28 139.44
CA ARG A 448 -87.84 31.34 139.91
C ARG A 448 -86.83 31.61 138.79
N TRP A 449 -87.19 31.35 137.54
CA TRP A 449 -86.28 31.51 136.40
C TRP A 449 -86.99 32.28 135.27
N GLN A 450 -87.13 33.59 135.45
CA GLN A 450 -87.35 34.51 134.35
C GLN A 450 -85.99 34.86 133.73
N MET A 451 -85.65 34.26 132.59
CA MET A 451 -84.53 34.72 131.77
C MET A 451 -85.08 35.63 130.67
N GLY A 452 -85.20 36.91 131.00
CA GLY A 452 -85.17 38.00 130.01
C GLY A 452 -83.78 38.62 129.96
N LYS A 453 -83.55 39.41 128.88
CA LYS A 453 -82.39 40.26 128.53
C LYS A 453 -81.21 39.56 127.83
N GLN A 454 -80.49 40.17 126.89
CA GLN A 454 -80.55 41.41 126.07
C GLN A 454 -79.14 41.47 125.40
N THR A 455 -79.04 42.12 124.23
CA THR A 455 -77.85 42.87 123.75
C THR A 455 -76.78 42.16 122.87
N GLN A 456 -76.75 42.61 121.60
CA GLN A 456 -75.64 42.98 120.68
C GLN A 456 -74.48 41.98 120.44
N ILE A 457 -73.95 41.80 119.22
CA ILE A 457 -73.77 42.65 118.02
C ILE A 457 -74.10 41.83 116.77
#